data_AF-A0A656GL08-F1
#
_entry.id   AF-A0A656GL08-F1
#
_cell.length_a   1.000
_cell.length_b   1.000
_cell.length_c   1.000
_cell.angle_alpha   90.00
_cell.angle_beta   90.00
_cell.angle_gamma   90.00
#
_symmetry.space_group_name_H-M   'P 1'
#
loop_
_entity.id
_entity.type
_entity.pdbx_description
1 polymer ?
#
loop_
_entity_poly.entity_id
_entity_poly.type
_entity_poly.pdbx_seq_one_letter_code
_entity_poly.pdbx_strand_id
1 'polypeptide(L)'
;AQQDGQWRATFGALNTRDLLWTYELDSAERLPELADEAQRSLDLKNGPLLRAVLIDLPQGEQRLLLVIHHLVVDGVSWRGLLGGR
;
A
#
# COMPACT_ATOMS: atom_id res chain seq x y z
N ALA A 1 6.29 -12.81 15.46
CA ALA A 1 7.37 -13.75 15.85
C ALA A 1 6.74 -14.96 16.54
N GLN A 2 7.32 -16.15 16.41
CA GLN A 2 6.83 -17.32 17.15
C GLN A 2 7.27 -17.17 18.62
N GLN A 3 6.30 -17.19 19.53
CA GLN A 3 6.55 -17.27 20.98
C GLN A 3 5.79 -18.49 21.50
N ASP A 4 6.49 -19.39 22.19
CA ASP A 4 5.92 -20.59 22.83
C ASP A 4 5.04 -21.45 21.90
N GLY A 5 5.51 -21.69 20.67
CA GLY A 5 4.81 -22.52 19.71
C GLY A 5 3.58 -21.86 19.07
N GLN A 6 3.23 -20.62 19.44
CA GLN A 6 2.13 -19.87 18.84
C GLN A 6 2.65 -18.72 17.98
N TRP A 7 2.05 -18.59 16.79
CA TRP A 7 2.28 -17.45 15.92
C TRP A 7 1.58 -16.22 16.49
N ARG A 8 2.36 -15.22 16.91
CA ARG A 8 1.83 -13.94 17.36
C ARG A 8 2.18 -12.83 16.38
N ALA A 9 1.15 -12.19 15.84
CA ALA A 9 1.27 -10.93 15.14
C ALA A 9 1.16 -9.77 16.15
N THR A 10 2.05 -8.80 16.02
CA THR A 10 2.02 -7.56 16.78
C THR A 10 1.83 -6.42 15.79
N PHE A 11 0.77 -5.64 15.94
CA PHE A 11 0.56 -4.45 15.14
C PHE A 11 1.33 -3.29 15.79
N GLY A 12 2.26 -2.69 15.06
CA GLY A 12 2.84 -1.41 15.45
C GLY A 12 1.78 -0.30 15.37
N ALA A 13 2.02 0.82 16.04
CA ALA A 13 1.20 2.01 15.83
C ALA A 13 1.27 2.40 14.35
N LEU A 14 0.14 2.32 13.64
CA LEU A 14 0.04 2.74 12.26
C LEU A 14 0.06 4.27 12.25
N ASN A 15 1.15 4.87 11.76
CA ASN A 15 1.08 6.25 11.35
C ASN A 15 0.43 6.28 9.95
N THR A 16 -0.86 6.58 9.91
CA THR A 16 -1.64 6.61 8.67
C THR A 16 -1.09 7.60 7.64
N ARG A 17 -0.38 8.65 8.08
CA ARG A 17 0.29 9.61 7.18
C ARG A 17 1.50 9.01 6.46
N ASP A 18 2.14 8.00 7.05
CA ASP A 18 3.28 7.33 6.44
C ASP A 18 2.84 6.27 5.42
N LEU A 19 1.56 5.85 5.48
CA LEU A 19 1.00 4.76 4.68
C LEU A 19 0.07 5.23 3.57
N LEU A 20 -0.77 6.22 3.83
CA LEU A 20 -1.73 6.75 2.86
C LEU A 20 -1.27 8.10 2.36
N TRP A 21 -1.02 8.18 1.05
CA TRP A 21 -0.85 9.43 0.35
C TRP A 21 -2.11 9.80 -0.41
N THR A 22 -2.38 11.09 -0.52
CA THR A 22 -3.52 11.64 -1.25
C THR A 22 -3.02 12.66 -2.26
N TYR A 23 -3.39 12.49 -3.53
CA TYR A 23 -2.99 13.40 -4.62
C TYR A 23 -4.21 13.79 -5.45
N GLU A 24 -4.22 15.03 -5.91
CA GLU A 24 -5.09 15.48 -6.99
C GLU A 24 -4.24 15.56 -8.27
N LEU A 25 -4.70 14.93 -9.36
CA LEU A 25 -4.03 14.96 -10.65
C LEU A 25 -4.97 15.50 -11.73
N ASP A 26 -4.43 16.27 -12.66
CA ASP A 26 -5.20 16.80 -13.79
C ASP A 26 -5.44 15.75 -14.89
N SER A 27 -4.72 14.63 -14.87
CA SER A 27 -4.81 13.55 -15.87
C SER A 27 -4.25 12.23 -15.33
N ALA A 28 -4.83 11.12 -15.80
CA ALA A 28 -4.38 9.76 -15.52
C ALA A 28 -3.00 9.44 -16.11
N GLU A 29 -2.50 10.25 -17.05
CA GLU A 29 -1.17 10.09 -17.66
C GLU A 29 -0.02 10.22 -16.65
N ARG A 30 -0.27 10.87 -15.51
CA ARG A 30 0.72 11.05 -14.43
C ARG A 30 0.74 9.91 -13.41
N LEU A 31 -0.19 8.95 -13.51
CA LEU A 31 -0.24 7.78 -12.62
C LEU A 31 1.05 6.94 -12.63
N PRO A 32 1.75 6.71 -13.76
CA PRO A 32 2.99 5.95 -13.77
C PRO A 32 4.08 6.60 -12.91
N GLU A 33 4.24 7.94 -12.98
CA GLU A 33 5.23 8.68 -12.18
C GLU A 33 4.97 8.51 -10.68
N LEU A 34 3.70 8.62 -10.29
CA LEU A 34 3.28 8.47 -8.91
C LEU A 34 3.44 7.02 -8.40
N ALA A 35 3.19 6.04 -9.26
CA ALA A 35 3.43 4.63 -8.93
C ALA A 35 4.92 4.35 -8.69
N ASP A 36 5.76 4.94 -9.54
CA ASP A 36 7.21 4.88 -9.45
C ASP A 36 7.75 5.52 -8.15
N GLU A 37 7.21 6.68 -7.77
CA GLU A 37 7.52 7.34 -6.50
C GLU A 37 7.08 6.50 -5.30
N ALA A 38 5.84 6.00 -5.32
CA ALA A 38 5.30 5.15 -4.27
C ALA A 38 6.11 3.86 -4.12
N GLN A 39 6.59 3.25 -5.20
CA GLN A 39 7.46 2.07 -5.14
C GLN A 39 8.83 2.38 -4.52
N ARG A 40 9.46 3.49 -4.90
CA ARG A 40 10.76 3.91 -4.34
C ARG A 40 10.68 4.29 -2.86
N SER A 41 9.49 4.67 -2.40
CA SER A 41 9.25 5.07 -1.02
C SER A 41 9.19 3.92 -0.01
N LEU A 42 9.16 2.67 -0.48
CA LEU A 42 9.20 1.48 0.38
C LEU A 42 10.63 1.26 0.91
N ASP A 43 10.78 1.03 2.21
CA ASP A 43 12.08 0.72 2.83
C ASP A 43 11.96 -0.56 3.66
N LEU A 44 12.71 -1.59 3.23
CA LEU A 44 12.75 -2.91 3.86
C LEU A 44 13.29 -2.90 5.29
N LYS A 45 14.13 -1.93 5.64
CA LYS A 45 14.82 -1.89 6.94
C LYS A 45 14.07 -1.05 7.94
N ASN A 46 13.63 0.15 7.56
CA ASN A 46 13.13 1.14 8.50
C ASN A 46 11.80 1.79 8.12
N GLY A 47 11.21 1.44 6.97
CA GLY A 47 10.03 2.14 6.47
C GLY A 47 8.87 1.22 6.13
N PRO A 48 7.84 1.77 5.47
CA PRO A 48 6.67 0.99 5.13
C PRO A 48 6.99 -0.06 4.08
N LEU A 49 6.46 -1.26 4.28
CA LEU A 49 6.49 -2.35 3.29
C LEU A 49 5.27 -2.29 2.35
N LEU A 50 4.33 -1.38 2.66
CA LEU A 50 3.12 -1.09 1.92
C LEU A 50 2.91 0.42 1.82
N ARG A 51 2.43 0.91 0.68
CA ARG A 51 1.93 2.26 0.45
C ARG A 51 0.54 2.17 -0.19
N ALA A 52 -0.41 2.95 0.30
CA ALA A 52 -1.64 3.25 -0.38
C ALA A 52 -1.59 4.68 -0.92
N VAL A 53 -2.06 4.89 -2.13
CA VAL A 53 -2.15 6.22 -2.74
C VAL A 53 -3.56 6.39 -3.28
N LEU A 54 -4.32 7.31 -2.68
CA LEU A 54 -5.62 7.73 -3.19
C LEU A 54 -5.39 8.91 -4.14
N ILE A 55 -5.88 8.77 -5.36
CA ILE A 55 -5.76 9.79 -6.41
C ILE A 55 -7.16 10.26 -6.79
N ASP A 56 -7.37 11.56 -6.65
CA ASP A 56 -8.50 12.29 -7.20
C ASP A 56 -8.15 12.77 -8.62
N LEU A 57 -9.00 12.45 -9.58
CA LEU A 57 -8.89 12.84 -10.99
C LEU A 57 -10.04 13.79 -11.36
N PRO A 58 -9.96 14.46 -12.52
CA PRO A 58 -11.03 15.33 -12.96
C PRO A 58 -12.34 14.56 -13.16
N GLN A 59 -13.46 15.29 -13.21
CA GLN A 59 -14.81 14.71 -13.30
C GLN A 59 -15.21 13.81 -12.12
N GLY A 60 -14.50 13.88 -10.99
CA GLY A 60 -14.83 13.15 -9.76
C GLY A 60 -14.44 11.67 -9.78
N GLU A 61 -13.55 11.29 -10.70
CA GLU A 61 -12.99 9.94 -10.72
C GLU A 61 -11.97 9.77 -9.57
N GLN A 62 -12.03 8.62 -8.89
CA GLN A 62 -11.04 8.24 -7.86
C GLN A 62 -10.33 6.95 -8.23
N ARG A 63 -9.02 6.90 -7.98
CA ARG A 63 -8.19 5.70 -8.15
C ARG A 63 -7.45 5.41 -6.85
N LEU A 64 -7.41 4.15 -6.46
CA LEU A 64 -6.60 3.67 -5.34
C LEU A 64 -5.46 2.81 -5.88
N LEU A 65 -4.23 3.25 -5.67
CA LEU A 65 -3.02 2.47 -5.94
C LEU A 65 -2.53 1.83 -4.64
N LEU A 66 -2.25 0.53 -4.69
CA LEU A 66 -1.61 -0.22 -3.62
C LEU A 66 -0.26 -0.71 -4.10
N VAL A 67 0.82 -0.28 -3.44
CA VAL A 67 2.19 -0.72 -3.72
C VAL A 67 2.71 -1.49 -2.52
N ILE A 68 3.13 -2.74 -2.74
CA ILE A 68 3.53 -3.64 -1.66
C ILE A 68 4.81 -4.37 -2.05
N HIS A 69 5.73 -4.49 -1.10
CA HIS A 69 6.94 -5.27 -1.29
C HIS A 69 6.59 -6.77 -1.36
N HIS A 70 6.99 -7.47 -2.43
CA HIS A 70 6.67 -8.89 -2.63
C HIS A 70 7.08 -9.81 -1.46
N LEU A 71 8.14 -9.44 -0.73
CA LEU A 71 8.59 -10.16 0.48
C LEU A 71 7.57 -10.20 1.63
N VAL A 72 6.53 -9.37 1.60
CA VAL A 72 5.44 -9.38 2.60
C VAL A 72 4.09 -9.86 2.05
N VAL A 73 4.04 -10.22 0.76
CA VAL A 73 2.82 -10.74 0.11
C VAL A 73 3.18 -11.96 -0.72
N ASP A 74 2.86 -13.15 -0.22
CA ASP A 74 2.87 -14.36 -1.04
C ASP A 74 1.68 -14.32 -2.02
N GLY A 75 1.93 -14.60 -3.31
CA GLY A 75 1.00 -14.39 -4.44
C GLY A 75 -0.38 -15.06 -4.36
N VAL A 76 -0.66 -15.87 -3.34
CA VAL A 76 -1.96 -16.50 -3.05
C VAL A 76 -2.83 -15.70 -2.06
N SER A 77 -2.31 -14.65 -1.42
CA SER A 77 -2.99 -13.93 -0.33
C SER A 77 -3.83 -12.71 -0.75
N TRP A 78 -3.89 -12.34 -2.03
CA TRP A 78 -4.78 -11.27 -2.50
C TRP A 78 -6.28 -11.61 -2.38
N ARG A 79 -6.64 -12.90 -2.31
CA ARG A 79 -8.04 -13.34 -2.15
C ARG A 79 -8.69 -12.86 -0.85
N GLY A 80 -7.91 -12.53 0.19
CA GLY A 80 -8.44 -11.92 1.41
C GLY A 80 -8.71 -10.42 1.29
N LEU A 81 -7.98 -9.70 0.43
CA LEU A 81 -8.08 -8.25 0.23
C LEU A 81 -9.12 -7.86 -0.83
N LEU A 82 -9.35 -8.73 -1.83
CA LEU A 82 -10.33 -8.54 -2.92
C LEU A 82 -11.57 -9.46 -2.78
N GLY A 83 -11.66 -10.19 -1.66
CA GLY A 83 -12.67 -11.21 -1.42
C GLY A 83 -13.97 -10.67 -0.85
N GLY A 84 -14.81 -10.11 -1.72
CA GLY A 84 -16.24 -10.01 -1.47
C GLY A 84 -16.91 -11.39 -1.57
N ARG A 85 -17.40 -11.88 -0.44
CA ARG A 85 -18.82 -12.20 -0.27
C ARG A 85 -19.26 -11.84 1.14
#